data_AF-A0A2X3GRN8-F1
#
_entry.id   AF-A0A2X3GRN8-F1
#
_cell.length_a   1.000
_cell.length_b   1.000
_cell.length_c   1.000
_cell.angle_alpha   90.00
_cell.angle_beta   90.00
_cell.angle_gamma   90.00
#
_symmetry.space_group_name_H-M   'P 1'
#
loop_
_entity.id
_entity.type
_entity.pdbx_description
1 polymer ?
#
loop_
_entity_poly.entity_id
_entity_poly.type
_entity_poly.pdbx_seq_one_letter_code
_entity_poly.pdbx_strand_id
1 'polypeptide(L)'
;MQSPVVDKLIAQILQWQGNKQKLIPLGRALDRVLTWNNYMLPMWYMAQDRTAWWNKFSFPATRPIYSSGLDTWWYDVNKAATLPADRR
;
A
#
# COMPACT_ATOMS: atom_id res chain seq x y z
N MET A 1 13.68 -18.30 -16.73
CA MET A 1 14.95 -17.69 -16.29
C MET A 1 15.23 -18.14 -14.88
N GLN A 2 16.40 -18.72 -14.62
CA GLN A 2 16.88 -19.06 -13.28
C GLN A 2 18.03 -18.10 -12.94
N SER A 3 17.97 -17.42 -11.80
CA SER A 3 19.02 -16.51 -11.34
C SER A 3 19.40 -16.88 -9.91
N PRO A 4 20.53 -17.56 -9.70
CA PRO A 4 20.98 -17.98 -8.38
C PRO A 4 21.12 -16.83 -7.37
N VAL A 5 21.35 -15.61 -7.86
CA VAL A 5 21.44 -14.41 -7.03
C VAL A 5 20.06 -13.99 -6.52
N VAL A 6 19.04 -14.00 -7.40
CA VAL A 6 17.66 -13.66 -7.02
C VAL A 6 17.13 -14.71 -6.03
N ASP A 7 17.37 -15.99 -6.30
CA ASP A 7 16.94 -17.07 -5.41
C ASP A 7 17.55 -16.95 -4.01
N LYS A 8 18.85 -16.62 -3.93
CA LYS A 8 19.54 -16.35 -2.65
C LYS A 8 18.97 -15.15 -1.91
N LEU A 9 18.67 -14.06 -2.62
CA LEU A 9 18.08 -12.85 -2.01
C LEU A 9 16.68 -13.14 -1.47
N ILE A 10 15.85 -13.87 -2.22
CA ILE A 10 14.52 -14.29 -1.77
C ILE A 10 14.63 -15.18 -0.53
N ALA A 11 15.52 -16.17 -0.52
CA ALA A 11 15.73 -17.03 0.65
C ALA A 11 16.13 -16.23 1.91
N GLN A 12 16.99 -15.22 1.78
CA GLN A 12 17.35 -14.35 2.89
C GLN A 12 16.17 -13.49 3.36
N ILE A 13 15.37 -12.94 2.45
CA ILE A 13 14.17 -12.17 2.80
C ILE A 13 13.18 -13.03 3.58
N LEU A 14 12.98 -14.29 3.17
CA LEU A 14 12.13 -15.26 3.88
C LEU A 14 12.69 -15.58 5.27
N GLN A 15 14.01 -15.71 5.42
CA GLN A 15 14.64 -15.98 6.71
C GLN A 15 14.50 -14.82 7.71
N TRP A 16 14.56 -13.57 7.24
CA TRP A 16 14.55 -12.38 8.10
C TRP A 16 13.19 -11.70 8.23
N GLN A 17 12.09 -12.42 7.96
CA GLN A 17 10.73 -11.89 8.15
C GLN A 17 10.54 -11.33 9.56
N GLY A 18 9.87 -10.18 9.66
CA GLY A 18 9.68 -9.45 10.92
C GLY A 18 10.88 -8.59 11.37
N ASN A 19 12.07 -8.72 10.77
CA ASN A 19 13.22 -7.87 11.08
C ASN A 19 13.41 -6.73 10.07
N LYS A 20 12.82 -5.58 10.36
CA LYS A 20 12.88 -4.39 9.48
C LYS A 20 14.31 -3.95 9.15
N GLN A 21 15.22 -3.97 10.11
CA GLN A 21 16.60 -3.50 9.91
C GLN A 21 17.36 -4.35 8.89
N LYS A 22 17.07 -5.65 8.82
CA LYS A 22 17.65 -6.56 7.83
C LYS A 22 16.89 -6.57 6.52
N LEU A 23 15.58 -6.39 6.54
CA LEU A 23 14.75 -6.41 5.33
C LEU A 23 14.97 -5.19 4.43
N ILE A 24 15.22 -4.00 4.99
CA ILE A 24 15.45 -2.78 4.18
C ILE A 24 16.62 -2.93 3.20
N PRO A 25 17.85 -3.31 3.61
CA PRO A 25 18.96 -3.48 2.69
C PRO A 25 18.74 -4.65 1.71
N LEU A 26 18.10 -5.74 2.15
CA LEU A 26 17.77 -6.88 1.28
C LEU A 26 16.79 -6.50 0.17
N GLY A 27 15.73 -5.74 0.49
CA GLY A 27 14.76 -5.27 -0.49
C GLY A 27 15.40 -4.34 -1.54
N ARG A 28 16.29 -3.44 -1.11
CA ARG A 28 17.06 -2.58 -2.02
C ARG A 28 18.00 -3.37 -2.93
N ALA A 29 18.66 -4.40 -2.39
CA ALA A 29 19.53 -5.27 -3.18
C ALA A 29 18.73 -6.04 -4.24
N LEU A 30 17.56 -6.57 -3.87
CA LEU A 30 16.68 -7.26 -4.81
C LEU A 30 16.20 -6.33 -5.93
N ASP A 31 15.70 -5.14 -5.59
CA ASP A 31 15.28 -4.13 -6.57
C ASP A 31 16.40 -3.77 -7.56
N ARG A 32 17.63 -3.60 -7.06
CA ARG A 32 18.81 -3.35 -7.91
C ARG A 32 19.10 -4.51 -8.86
N VAL A 33 19.06 -5.75 -8.38
CA VAL A 33 19.30 -6.93 -9.24
C VAL A 33 18.23 -7.05 -10.32
N LEU A 34 16.96 -6.82 -9.99
CA LEU A 34 15.87 -6.92 -10.96
C LEU A 34 15.93 -5.84 -12.03
N THR A 35 16.24 -4.60 -11.64
CA THR A 35 16.33 -3.46 -12.57
C THR A 35 17.55 -3.56 -13.48
N TRP A 36 18.72 -3.99 -12.98
CA TRP A 36 19.94 -4.11 -13.80
C TRP A 36 19.87 -5.21 -14.88
N ASN A 37 19.08 -6.25 -14.63
CA ASN A 37 18.90 -7.35 -15.59
C ASN A 37 17.78 -7.08 -16.61
N ASN A 38 17.14 -5.89 -16.56
CA ASN A 38 16.13 -5.45 -17.52
C ASN A 38 14.97 -6.45 -17.73
N TYR A 39 14.54 -7.13 -16.66
CA TYR A 39 13.43 -8.09 -16.73
C TYR A 39 12.07 -7.44 -16.99
N MET A 40 11.92 -6.15 -16.65
CA MET A 40 10.73 -5.35 -16.94
C MET A 40 11.12 -3.91 -17.28
N LEU A 41 10.24 -3.22 -18.00
CA LEU A 41 10.29 -1.77 -18.18
C LEU A 41 9.30 -1.11 -17.21
N PRO A 42 9.77 -0.38 -16.18
CA PRO A 42 8.88 0.35 -15.28
C PRO A 42 8.12 1.44 -16.06
N MET A 43 6.80 1.50 -15.91
CA MET A 43 5.95 2.48 -16.58
C MET A 43 5.48 3.57 -15.61
N TRP A 44 4.23 3.48 -15.15
CA TRP A 44 3.58 4.52 -14.38
C TRP A 44 2.90 3.89 -13.17
N TYR A 45 2.78 4.68 -12.10
CA TYR A 45 1.95 4.34 -10.95
C TYR A 45 1.25 5.60 -10.45
N MET A 46 0.10 5.42 -9.79
CA MET A 46 -0.58 6.51 -9.09
C MET A 46 -0.07 6.56 -7.65
N ALA A 47 0.58 7.67 -7.28
CA ALA A 47 1.14 7.85 -5.94
C ALA A 47 0.09 8.16 -4.86
N GLN A 48 -1.17 8.33 -5.25
CA GLN A 48 -2.26 8.74 -4.38
C GLN A 48 -3.52 7.97 -4.69
N ASP A 49 -4.24 7.58 -3.64
CA ASP A 49 -5.58 7.01 -3.74
C ASP A 49 -6.61 8.13 -3.87
N ARG A 50 -7.39 8.09 -4.94
CA ARG A 50 -8.49 9.04 -5.19
C ARG A 50 -9.80 8.35 -4.88
N THR A 51 -10.48 8.80 -3.83
CA THR A 51 -11.78 8.28 -3.42
C THR A 51 -12.78 9.42 -3.26
N ALA A 52 -14.03 9.15 -3.57
CA ALA A 52 -15.14 10.08 -3.43
C ALA A 52 -16.27 9.40 -2.66
N TRP A 53 -16.88 10.12 -1.72
CA TRP A 53 -17.96 9.62 -0.89
C TRP A 53 -18.93 10.73 -0.55
N TRP A 54 -20.17 10.35 -0.23
CA TRP A 54 -21.16 11.28 0.31
C TRP A 54 -20.75 11.75 1.70
N ASN A 55 -21.03 13.01 2.03
CA ASN A 55 -20.75 13.57 3.36
C ASN A 55 -21.72 13.02 4.42
N LYS A 56 -21.63 11.71 4.68
CA LYS A 56 -22.35 10.95 5.70
C LYS A 56 -21.47 9.95 6.44
N PHE A 57 -20.20 9.89 6.07
CA PHE A 57 -19.20 9.05 6.72
C PHE A 57 -18.20 9.92 7.48
N SER A 58 -17.80 9.42 8.64
CA SER A 58 -16.72 9.96 9.44
C SER A 58 -15.62 8.90 9.56
N PHE A 59 -14.39 9.37 9.75
CA PHE A 59 -13.18 8.56 9.76
C PHE A 59 -12.17 9.17 10.74
N PRO A 60 -11.20 8.40 11.26
CA PRO A 60 -10.22 8.91 12.20
C PRO A 60 -9.34 9.99 11.58
N ALA A 61 -8.93 10.98 12.39
CA ALA A 61 -8.05 12.06 11.93
C ALA A 61 -6.68 11.53 11.45
N THR A 62 -6.18 10.48 12.11
CA THR A 62 -4.97 9.75 11.70
C THR A 62 -5.35 8.57 10.83
N ARG A 63 -4.90 8.58 9.57
CA ARG A 63 -5.14 7.50 8.62
C ARG A 63 -4.07 6.40 8.74
N PRO A 64 -4.40 5.13 8.42
CA PRO A 64 -3.42 4.06 8.32
C PRO A 64 -2.33 4.38 7.28
N ILE A 65 -1.09 4.03 7.58
CA ILE A 65 0.08 4.29 6.70
C ILE A 65 0.10 3.35 5.49
N TYR A 66 -0.45 2.13 5.64
CA TYR A 66 -0.30 1.03 4.68
C TYR A 66 -1.64 0.51 4.13
N SER A 67 -2.74 1.24 4.30
CA SER A 67 -4.08 0.86 3.85
C SER A 67 -4.91 2.08 3.52
N SER A 68 -5.93 1.93 2.66
CA SER A 68 -6.92 2.97 2.39
C SER A 68 -7.74 3.34 3.63
N GLY A 69 -7.86 2.43 4.60
CA GLY A 69 -8.51 2.65 5.88
C GLY A 69 -10.04 2.77 5.81
N LEU A 70 -10.69 2.31 4.74
CA LEU A 70 -12.16 2.36 4.59
C LEU A 70 -12.89 1.55 5.67
N ASP A 71 -12.26 0.50 6.16
CA ASP A 71 -12.70 -0.34 7.28
C ASP A 71 -12.78 0.43 8.62
N THR A 72 -12.10 1.57 8.71
CA THR A 72 -12.11 2.42 9.92
C THR A 72 -13.22 3.47 9.92
N TRP A 73 -14.05 3.51 8.88
CA TRP A 73 -15.08 4.54 8.72
C TRP A 73 -16.38 4.13 9.39
N TRP A 74 -17.17 5.11 9.80
CA TRP A 74 -18.50 4.88 10.36
C TRP A 74 -19.52 5.87 9.79
N TYR A 75 -20.78 5.47 9.85
CA TYR A 75 -21.90 6.33 9.49
C TYR A 75 -22.08 7.43 10.54
N ASP A 76 -22.18 8.67 10.08
CA ASP A 76 -22.37 9.85 10.91
C ASP A 76 -23.74 10.44 10.60
N VAL A 77 -24.67 10.23 11.53
CA VAL A 77 -26.07 10.65 11.41
C VAL A 77 -26.20 12.17 11.24
N ASN A 78 -25.34 12.95 11.91
CA ASN A 78 -25.38 14.41 11.85
C ASN A 78 -24.96 14.90 10.47
N LYS A 79 -23.90 14.31 9.90
CA LYS A 79 -23.46 14.62 8.54
C LYS A 79 -24.49 14.20 7.51
N ALA A 80 -25.06 13.00 7.66
CA ALA A 80 -26.07 12.48 6.77
C ALA A 80 -27.33 13.36 6.71
N ALA A 81 -27.75 13.95 7.83
CA ALA A 81 -28.92 14.83 7.89
C ALA A 81 -28.80 16.07 6.98
N THR A 82 -27.57 16.51 6.69
CA THR A 82 -27.29 17.65 5.80
C THR A 82 -27.48 17.32 4.32
N LEU A 83 -27.56 16.03 3.95
CA LEU A 83 -27.73 15.61 2.58
C LEU A 83 -29.21 15.68 2.14
N PRO A 84 -29.48 15.88 0.84
CA PRO A 84 -30.82 15.74 0.27
C PRO A 84 -31.42 14.36 0.55
N ALA A 85 -32.75 14.26 0.66
CA ALA A 85 -33.44 13.01 1.00
C ALA A 85 -33.00 11.82 0.15
N ASP A 86 -32.76 12.05 -1.15
CA ASP A 86 -32.34 11.03 -2.12
C ASP A 86 -30.92 10.49 -1.89
N ARG A 87 -30.14 11.11 -0.99
CA ARG A 87 -28.71 10.83 -0.77
C ARG A 87 -28.32 10.59 0.69
N ARG A 88 -29.28 10.66 1.63
CA ARG A 88 -29.08 10.37 3.06
C ARG A 88 -28.59 8.95 3.31
#